data_AF-R6B2X4-F1
#
_entry.id   AF-R6B2X4-F1
#
_cell.length_a   1.000
_cell.length_b   1.000
_cell.length_c   1.000
_cell.angle_alpha   90.00
_cell.angle_beta   90.00
_cell.angle_gamma   90.00
#
_symmetry.space_group_name_H-M   'P 1'
#
loop_
_entity.id
_entity.type
_entity.pdbx_description
1 polymer ?
#
loop_
_entity_poly.entity_id
_entity_poly.type
_entity_poly.pdbx_seq_one_letter_code
_entity_poly.pdbx_strand_id
1 'polypeptide(L)'
;MSKFDFKRKYLIIYLCLIVFDTFLMLCRWLEHIVPNVRLLPDFLLDHINNFALCMLLMLIFGITVLSFGGKFRGITAAALVMSVLNIGYECFIPIRNTPDILDAVFGVIGVAIAYVFLILLRKNGLIAK
;
A
#
# COMPACT_ATOMS: atom_id res chain seq x y z
N MET A 1 2.31 -26.83 5.51
CA MET A 1 1.58 -25.58 5.16
C MET A 1 1.04 -25.74 3.76
N SER A 2 -0.27 -25.64 3.56
CA SER A 2 -0.85 -25.66 2.20
C SER A 2 -0.42 -24.38 1.48
N LYS A 3 0.21 -24.54 0.32
CA LYS A 3 0.57 -23.42 -0.55
C LYS A 3 -0.63 -23.13 -1.44
N PHE A 4 -0.93 -21.85 -1.63
CA PHE A 4 -1.99 -21.42 -2.54
C PHE A 4 -1.36 -20.71 -3.74
N ASP A 5 -1.84 -21.07 -4.93
CA ASP A 5 -1.62 -20.28 -6.14
C ASP A 5 -2.76 -19.27 -6.33
N PHE A 6 -2.54 -18.29 -7.21
CA PHE A 6 -3.50 -17.22 -7.48
C PHE A 6 -4.08 -17.35 -8.89
N LYS A 7 -5.39 -17.13 -9.04
CA LYS A 7 -6.00 -16.98 -10.36
C LYS A 7 -5.33 -15.83 -11.11
N ARG A 8 -5.01 -16.07 -12.39
CA ARG A 8 -4.31 -15.13 -13.28
C ARG A 8 -4.87 -13.70 -13.23
N LYS A 9 -6.19 -13.54 -13.21
CA LYS A 9 -6.83 -12.21 -13.15
C LYS A 9 -6.42 -11.39 -11.92
N TYR A 10 -6.27 -12.02 -10.75
CA TYR A 10 -5.85 -11.32 -9.53
C TYR A 10 -4.35 -11.06 -9.50
N LEU A 11 -3.56 -11.93 -10.11
CA LEU A 11 -2.13 -11.68 -10.29
C LEU A 11 -1.91 -10.46 -11.20
N ILE A 12 -2.69 -10.32 -12.27
CA ILE A 12 -2.66 -9.14 -13.14
C ILE A 12 -3.02 -7.88 -12.34
N ILE A 13 -4.12 -7.91 -11.59
CA ILE A 13 -4.51 -6.76 -10.74
C ILE A 13 -3.41 -6.42 -9.74
N TYR A 14 -2.83 -7.41 -9.06
CA TYR A 14 -1.70 -7.20 -8.15
C TYR A 14 -0.53 -6.50 -8.84
N LEU A 15 -0.10 -7.00 -10.00
CA LEU A 15 0.99 -6.40 -10.76
C LEU A 15 0.65 -4.98 -11.23
N CYS A 16 -0.58 -4.72 -11.66
CA CYS A 16 -1.03 -3.38 -12.00
C CYS A 16 -0.96 -2.43 -10.80
N LEU A 17 -1.34 -2.89 -9.60
CA LEU A 17 -1.23 -2.11 -8.37
C LEU A 17 0.23 -1.80 -8.03
N ILE A 18 1.13 -2.77 -8.16
CA ILE A 18 2.57 -2.57 -7.93
C ILE A 18 3.17 -1.59 -8.95
N VAL A 19 2.82 -1.72 -10.23
CA VAL A 19 3.29 -0.80 -11.28
C VAL A 19 2.76 0.60 -11.05
N PHE A 20 1.49 0.73 -10.67
CA PHE A 20 0.89 2.01 -10.32
C PHE A 20 1.63 2.66 -9.15
N ASP A 21 1.86 1.91 -8.07
CA ASP A 21 2.59 2.37 -6.89
C ASP A 21 4.01 2.82 -7.22
N THR A 22 4.73 2.01 -7.99
CA THR A 22 6.09 2.30 -8.47
C THR A 22 6.10 3.55 -9.35
N PHE A 23 5.11 3.72 -10.23
CA PHE A 23 4.98 4.90 -11.07
C PHE A 23 4.77 6.17 -10.23
N LEU A 24 3.92 6.11 -9.21
CA LEU A 24 3.69 7.20 -8.29
C LEU A 24 4.97 7.61 -7.54
N MET A 25 5.74 6.65 -7.03
CA MET A 25 7.04 6.92 -6.40
C MET A 25 8.05 7.50 -7.40
N LEU A 26 8.06 7.03 -8.64
CA LEU A 26 8.91 7.57 -9.72
C LEU A 26 8.58 9.02 -10.03
N CYS A 27 7.30 9.40 -10.07
CA CYS A 27 6.89 10.79 -10.29
C CYS A 27 7.47 11.73 -9.22
N ARG A 28 7.40 11.35 -7.94
CA ARG A 28 7.97 12.13 -6.84
C ARG A 28 9.50 12.17 -6.89
N TRP A 29 10.13 11.05 -7.24
CA TRP A 29 11.58 10.99 -7.36
C TRP A 29 12.11 11.86 -8.52
N LEU A 30 11.41 11.88 -9.65
CA LEU A 30 11.75 12.72 -10.80
C LEU A 30 11.66 14.22 -10.48
N GLU A 31 10.64 14.64 -9.74
CA GLU A 31 10.52 16.03 -9.28
C GLU A 31 11.74 16.44 -8.42
N HIS A 32 12.20 15.54 -7.55
CA HIS A 32 13.37 15.81 -6.69
C HIS A 32 14.67 16.00 -7.51
N ILE A 33 14.81 15.30 -8.64
CA ILE A 33 15.99 15.39 -9.51
C ILE A 33 15.88 16.58 -10.46
N VAL A 34 14.68 16.84 -10.98
CA VAL A 34 14.41 17.88 -11.97
C VAL A 34 13.29 18.79 -11.43
N PRO A 35 13.62 19.83 -10.64
CA PRO A 35 12.66 20.63 -9.86
C PRO A 35 11.64 21.45 -10.68
N ASN A 36 11.66 21.35 -12.02
CA ASN A 36 10.71 21.99 -12.92
C ASN A 36 9.83 21.00 -13.71
N VAL A 37 10.00 19.69 -13.50
CA VAL A 37 9.18 18.65 -14.15
C VAL A 37 8.13 18.18 -13.17
N ARG A 38 6.90 18.66 -13.35
CA ARG A 38 5.74 18.27 -12.53
C ARG A 38 4.83 17.35 -13.33
N LEU A 39 4.88 16.07 -13.01
CA LEU A 39 4.03 15.05 -13.64
C LEU A 39 2.68 14.88 -12.92
N LEU A 40 2.60 15.35 -11.68
CA LEU A 40 1.43 15.31 -10.82
C LEU A 40 1.22 16.69 -10.16
N PRO A 41 -0.01 17.00 -9.71
CA PRO A 41 -0.27 18.17 -8.86
C PRO A 41 0.55 18.13 -7.56
N ASP A 42 1.02 19.29 -7.09
CA ASP A 42 1.80 19.45 -5.86
C ASP A 42 1.10 18.79 -4.65
N PHE A 43 -0.23 18.99 -4.54
CA PHE A 43 -1.06 18.35 -3.51
C PHE A 43 -0.93 16.82 -3.46
N LEU A 44 -0.78 16.16 -4.61
CA LEU A 44 -0.56 14.71 -4.63
C LEU A 44 0.89 14.40 -4.29
N LEU A 45 1.86 15.09 -4.88
CA LEU A 45 3.28 14.83 -4.70
C LEU A 45 3.74 14.90 -3.24
N ASP A 46 3.19 15.82 -2.47
CA ASP A 46 3.54 16.00 -1.05
C ASP A 46 3.19 14.76 -0.21
N HIS A 47 2.09 14.07 -0.51
CA HIS A 47 1.55 12.96 0.30
C HIS A 47 1.68 11.56 -0.34
N ILE A 48 2.19 11.49 -1.57
CA ILE A 48 2.17 10.26 -2.36
C ILE A 48 3.11 9.16 -1.85
N ASN A 49 4.20 9.54 -1.17
CA ASN A 49 5.12 8.54 -0.60
C ASN A 49 4.43 7.71 0.48
N ASN A 50 3.64 8.34 1.34
CA ASN A 50 3.02 7.63 2.44
C ASN A 50 1.87 6.74 1.96
N PHE A 51 1.08 7.23 1.00
CA PHE A 51 0.14 6.41 0.24
C PHE A 51 0.82 5.16 -0.35
N ALA A 52 1.92 5.37 -1.08
CA ALA A 52 2.57 4.30 -1.83
C ALA A 52 3.21 3.26 -0.91
N LEU A 53 3.98 3.71 0.09
CA LEU A 53 4.61 2.82 1.08
C LEU A 53 3.58 1.98 1.83
N CYS A 54 2.50 2.59 2.32
CA CYS A 54 1.45 1.86 3.03
C CYS A 54 0.76 0.82 2.15
N MET A 55 0.44 1.19 0.90
CA MET A 55 -0.19 0.29 -0.07
C MET A 55 0.73 -0.88 -0.43
N LEU A 56 1.99 -0.60 -0.79
CA LEU A 56 2.99 -1.59 -1.17
C LEU A 56 3.24 -2.60 -0.05
N LEU A 57 3.47 -2.12 1.19
CA LEU A 57 3.71 -2.98 2.34
C LEU A 57 2.53 -3.92 2.61
N MET A 58 1.30 -3.39 2.56
CA MET A 58 0.10 -4.21 2.73
C MET A 58 -0.07 -5.25 1.62
N LEU A 59 0.20 -4.87 0.36
CA LEU A 59 0.10 -5.78 -0.78
C LEU A 59 1.12 -6.92 -0.67
N ILE A 60 2.39 -6.61 -0.39
CA ILE A 60 3.45 -7.61 -0.22
C ILE A 60 3.11 -8.54 0.94
N PHE A 61 2.84 -7.97 2.12
CA PHE A 61 2.53 -8.76 3.31
C PHE A 61 1.29 -9.64 3.11
N GLY A 62 0.21 -9.08 2.59
CA GLY A 62 -1.04 -9.78 2.38
C GLY A 62 -0.93 -10.94 1.40
N ILE A 63 -0.25 -10.73 0.26
CA ILE A 63 0.02 -11.79 -0.71
C ILE A 63 0.86 -12.90 -0.08
N THR A 64 1.94 -12.56 0.63
CA THR A 64 2.77 -13.57 1.33
C THR A 64 1.93 -14.39 2.29
N VAL A 65 1.16 -13.74 3.17
CA VAL A 65 0.30 -14.44 4.13
C VAL A 65 -0.69 -15.37 3.42
N LEU A 66 -1.32 -14.93 2.34
CA LEU A 66 -2.27 -15.75 1.58
C LEU A 66 -1.61 -16.90 0.83
N SER A 67 -0.44 -16.70 0.22
CA SER A 67 0.32 -17.74 -0.48
C SER A 67 0.70 -18.91 0.44
N PHE A 68 0.98 -18.62 1.71
CA PHE A 68 1.33 -19.64 2.72
C PHE A 68 0.12 -20.17 3.52
N GLY A 69 -1.10 -19.86 3.09
CA GLY A 69 -2.32 -20.36 3.73
C GLY A 69 -2.61 -19.70 5.09
N GLY A 70 -2.03 -18.53 5.35
CA GLY A 70 -2.25 -17.76 6.56
C GLY A 70 -3.69 -17.26 6.70
N LYS A 71 -4.06 -16.92 7.94
CA LYS A 71 -5.41 -16.46 8.27
C LYS A 71 -5.59 -14.99 7.89
N PHE A 72 -6.73 -14.67 7.29
CA PHE A 72 -7.07 -13.29 6.93
C PHE A 72 -7.10 -12.34 8.14
N ARG A 73 -7.40 -12.86 9.35
CA ARG A 73 -7.33 -12.09 10.60
C ARG A 73 -5.97 -11.44 10.82
N GLY A 74 -4.87 -12.09 10.41
CA GLY A 74 -3.52 -11.51 10.51
C GLY A 74 -3.32 -10.32 9.56
N ILE A 75 -3.94 -10.38 8.38
CA ILE A 75 -3.94 -9.28 7.39
C ILE A 75 -4.77 -8.10 7.92
N THR A 76 -5.94 -8.37 8.51
CA THR A 76 -6.75 -7.34 9.16
C THR A 76 -6.01 -6.66 10.32
N ALA A 77 -5.34 -7.45 11.16
CA ALA A 77 -4.53 -6.91 12.26
C ALA A 77 -3.38 -6.04 11.73
N ALA A 78 -2.67 -6.50 10.70
CA ALA A 78 -1.61 -5.71 10.06
C ALA A 78 -2.12 -4.41 9.45
N ALA A 79 -3.28 -4.42 8.79
CA ALA A 79 -3.91 -3.22 8.25
C ALA A 79 -4.19 -2.19 9.35
N LEU A 80 -4.81 -2.63 10.46
CA LEU A 80 -5.10 -1.76 11.60
C LEU A 80 -3.83 -1.20 12.24
N VAL A 81 -2.84 -2.06 12.49
CA VAL A 81 -1.56 -1.65 13.07
C VAL A 81 -0.87 -0.65 12.14
N MET A 82 -0.83 -0.90 10.83
CA MET A 82 -0.22 0.01 9.88
C MET A 82 -0.93 1.36 9.83
N SER A 83 -2.27 1.39 9.84
CA SER A 83 -3.02 2.65 9.92
C SER A 83 -2.73 3.42 11.22
N VAL A 84 -2.69 2.74 12.37
CA VAL A 84 -2.38 3.37 13.66
C VAL A 84 -0.96 3.90 13.70
N LEU A 85 0.02 3.12 13.23
CA LEU A 85 1.41 3.54 13.15
C LEU A 85 1.59 4.71 12.18
N ASN A 86 0.89 4.70 11.05
CA ASN A 86 0.93 5.78 10.08
C ASN A 86 0.43 7.10 10.66
N ILE A 87 -0.75 7.07 11.29
CA ILE A 87 -1.33 8.25 11.97
C ILE A 87 -0.43 8.68 13.13
N GLY A 88 0.09 7.72 13.91
CA GLY A 88 1.02 7.98 15.00
C GLY A 88 2.27 8.71 14.55
N TYR A 89 2.88 8.23 13.47
CA TYR A 89 4.09 8.78 12.89
C TYR A 89 3.87 10.20 12.36
N GLU A 90 2.82 10.42 11.56
CA GLU A 90 2.57 11.73 10.95
C GLU A 90 2.03 12.78 11.91
N CYS A 91 1.29 12.39 12.95
CA CYS A 91 0.68 13.36 13.87
C CYS A 91 1.51 13.62 15.14
N PHE A 92 2.34 12.68 15.60
CA PHE A 92 2.93 12.74 16.95
C PHE A 92 4.45 12.62 17.01
N ILE A 93 5.14 12.37 15.89
CA ILE A 93 6.62 12.27 15.88
C ILE A 93 7.21 13.53 15.22
N PRO A 94 7.41 14.63 15.98
CA PRO A 94 7.92 15.90 15.48
C PRO A 94 9.42 15.88 15.16
N ILE A 95 10.08 14.71 15.24
CA ILE A 95 11.53 14.59 14.98
C ILE A 95 11.85 14.90 13.51
N ARG A 96 10.88 14.71 12.58
CA ARG A 96 11.09 14.94 11.14
C ARG A 96 9.96 15.69 10.43
N ASN A 97 8.69 15.50 10.80
CA ASN A 97 7.54 16.16 10.15
C ASN A 97 6.83 17.14 11.09
N THR A 98 6.38 18.28 10.57
CA THR A 98 5.26 19.03 11.15
C THR A 98 4.02 18.14 11.10
N PRO A 99 3.13 18.13 12.12
CA PRO A 99 1.94 17.29 12.09
C PRO A 99 1.15 17.45 10.78
N ASP A 100 1.09 16.39 9.98
CA ASP A 100 0.45 16.39 8.66
C ASP A 100 -0.67 15.35 8.60
N ILE A 101 -1.89 15.84 8.83
CA ILE A 101 -3.11 15.02 8.81
C ILE A 101 -3.38 14.48 7.40
N LEU A 102 -3.04 15.24 6.36
CA LEU A 102 -3.30 14.82 4.99
C LEU A 102 -2.41 13.65 4.62
N ASP A 103 -1.13 13.68 4.98
CA ASP A 103 -0.22 12.57 4.72
C ASP A 103 -0.67 11.29 5.45
N ALA A 104 -1.17 11.44 6.70
CA ALA A 104 -1.78 10.34 7.44
C ALA A 104 -3.00 9.73 6.73
N VAL A 105 -3.87 10.58 6.17
CA VAL A 105 -5.05 10.16 5.41
C VAL A 105 -4.64 9.42 4.14
N PHE A 106 -3.66 9.92 3.39
CA PHE A 106 -3.16 9.27 2.18
C PHE A 106 -2.60 7.88 2.47
N GLY A 107 -1.80 7.71 3.54
CA GLY A 107 -1.33 6.40 3.95
C GLY A 107 -2.48 5.44 4.31
N VAL A 108 -3.51 5.91 5.03
CA VAL A 108 -4.71 5.09 5.33
C VAL A 108 -5.48 4.70 4.07
N ILE A 109 -5.60 5.59 3.08
CA ILE A 109 -6.22 5.27 1.78
C ILE A 109 -5.42 4.17 1.07
N GLY A 110 -4.08 4.24 1.08
CA GLY A 110 -3.22 3.20 0.54
C GLY A 110 -3.45 1.83 1.19
N VAL A 111 -3.52 1.80 2.53
CA VAL A 111 -3.90 0.59 3.30
C VAL A 111 -5.28 0.08 2.89
N ALA A 112 -6.27 0.96 2.76
CA ALA A 112 -7.65 0.59 2.43
C ALA A 112 -7.75 -0.05 1.04
N ILE A 113 -7.11 0.52 0.02
CA ILE A 113 -7.11 -0.04 -1.34
C ILE A 113 -6.46 -1.43 -1.35
N ALA A 114 -5.29 -1.58 -0.73
CA ALA A 114 -4.62 -2.86 -0.62
C ALA A 114 -5.48 -3.90 0.12
N TYR A 115 -6.10 -3.50 1.23
CA TYR A 115 -6.95 -4.37 2.03
C TYR A 115 -8.19 -4.84 1.26
N VAL A 116 -8.87 -3.95 0.52
CA VAL A 116 -10.00 -4.31 -0.35
C VAL A 116 -9.57 -5.31 -1.41
N PHE A 117 -8.44 -5.09 -2.06
CA PHE A 117 -7.88 -6.05 -3.02
C PHE A 117 -7.65 -7.42 -2.36
N LEU A 118 -7.06 -7.46 -1.17
CA LEU A 118 -6.78 -8.70 -0.44
C LEU A 118 -8.05 -9.44 -0.02
N ILE A 119 -9.14 -8.73 0.33
CA ILE A 119 -10.47 -9.34 0.56
C ILE A 119 -10.94 -10.06 -0.71
N LEU A 120 -10.88 -9.38 -1.86
CA LEU A 120 -11.30 -9.94 -3.14
C LEU A 120 -10.45 -11.15 -3.54
N LEU A 121 -9.13 -11.06 -3.33
CA LEU A 121 -8.18 -12.14 -3.56
C LEU A 121 -8.50 -13.36 -2.69
N ARG A 122 -8.72 -13.17 -1.38
CA ARG A 122 -9.06 -14.25 -0.45
C ARG A 122 -10.36 -14.95 -0.82
N LYS A 123 -11.40 -14.19 -1.17
CA LYS A 123 -12.74 -14.74 -1.47
C LYS A 123 -12.76 -15.51 -2.79
N ASN A 124 -12.11 -14.97 -3.82
CA ASN A 124 -12.39 -15.36 -5.19
C ASN A 124 -11.15 -15.80 -5.99
N GLY A 125 -9.94 -15.56 -5.47
CA GLY A 125 -8.69 -15.62 -6.22
C GLY A 125 -7.72 -16.73 -5.82
N LEU A 126 -7.93 -17.43 -4.70
CA LEU A 126 -7.06 -18.52 -4.26
C LEU A 126 -7.37 -19.84 -4.99
N ILE A 127 -6.32 -20.58 -5.34
CA ILE A 127 -6.35 -21.93 -5.90
C ILE A 127 -5.50 -22.80 -4.99
N ALA A 128 -6.07 -23.90 -4.47
CA ALA A 128 -5.29 -24.85 -3.67
C ALA A 128 -4.25 -25.55 -4.55
N LYS A 129 -3.01 -25.64 -4.05
CA LYS A 129 -1.91 -26.35 -4.70
C LYS A 129 -1.70 -27.72 -4.08
#